data_AF-A0A3P8XTI3-F1
#
_entry.id   AF-A0A3P8XTI3-F1
#
_cell.length_a   1.000
_cell.length_b   1.000
_cell.length_c   1.000
_cell.angle_alpha   90.00
_cell.angle_beta   90.00
_cell.angle_gamma   90.00
#
_symmetry.space_group_name_H-M   'P 1'
#
loop_
_entity.id
_entity.type
_entity.pdbx_description
1 polymer ?
#
loop_
_entity_poly.entity_id
_entity_poly.type
_entity_poly.pdbx_seq_one_letter_code
_entity_poly.pdbx_strand_id
1 'polypeptide(L)'
;MYDLLDEAVFRQYTLVCLMCPGEWRQFGSHCVIFDETPRSWAAAEVFHCQSLGGHLASVHSWLESIFLQALTIDLPLTWIGGTDGGHWSWTDGSGFNYRQWAEGMPNNSIAGESCIQINFGGTVILILIHLSNLNCEFIE
;
A
#
# COMPACT_ATOMS: atom_id res chain seq x y z
N MET A 1 33.08 -12.28 -40.28
CA MET A 1 33.17 -12.80 -38.90
C MET A 1 33.19 -11.61 -37.98
N TYR A 2 32.00 -11.27 -37.46
CA TYR A 2 31.53 -10.32 -36.44
C TYR A 2 30.01 -10.21 -36.74
N ASP A 3 29.33 -11.33 -36.88
CA ASP A 3 28.68 -12.17 -35.86
C ASP A 3 27.29 -11.63 -35.52
N LEU A 4 26.27 -12.45 -35.81
CA LEU A 4 24.84 -12.16 -35.69
C LEU A 4 24.37 -12.26 -34.23
N LEU A 5 25.18 -11.72 -33.34
CA LEU A 5 24.90 -11.49 -31.93
C LEU A 5 24.80 -9.95 -31.86
N ASP A 6 23.66 -9.31 -31.63
CA ASP A 6 22.85 -9.62 -30.47
C ASP A 6 21.50 -8.83 -30.44
N GLU A 7 20.61 -9.11 -31.39
CA GLU A 7 19.18 -8.73 -31.28
C GLU A 7 18.52 -9.36 -30.03
N ALA A 8 19.17 -10.35 -29.41
CA ALA A 8 18.77 -10.96 -28.14
C ALA A 8 19.23 -10.15 -26.91
N VAL A 9 20.46 -9.62 -26.89
CA VAL A 9 20.93 -8.72 -25.83
C VAL A 9 20.09 -7.46 -25.75
N PHE A 10 19.74 -6.80 -26.86
CA PHE A 10 18.92 -5.58 -26.78
C PHE A 10 17.51 -5.83 -26.24
N ARG A 11 16.97 -7.05 -26.41
CA ARG A 11 15.70 -7.49 -25.83
C ARG A 11 15.75 -7.75 -24.32
N GLN A 12 16.94 -7.82 -23.73
CA GLN A 12 17.13 -8.12 -22.31
C GLN A 12 17.44 -6.87 -21.47
N TYR A 13 17.69 -5.71 -22.11
CA TYR A 13 18.05 -4.45 -21.46
C TYR A 13 16.96 -3.35 -21.54
N THR A 14 15.70 -3.67 -21.83
CA THR A 14 14.62 -2.68 -21.92
C THR A 14 13.53 -2.88 -20.85
N LEU A 15 13.52 -1.99 -19.84
CA LEU A 15 12.42 -1.65 -18.91
C LEU A 15 11.72 -2.82 -18.16
N VAL A 16 12.31 -3.25 -17.04
CA VAL A 16 11.61 -4.04 -16.00
C VAL A 16 11.00 -3.16 -14.89
N CYS A 17 11.09 -1.82 -15.02
CA CYS A 17 10.72 -0.89 -13.94
C CYS A 17 9.35 -0.23 -14.04
N LEU A 18 8.40 -0.77 -14.80
CA LEU A 18 7.04 -0.22 -14.88
C LEU A 18 5.97 -1.14 -14.33
N MET A 19 6.31 -2.36 -13.92
CA MET A 19 5.33 -3.36 -13.50
C MET A 19 5.59 -3.74 -12.05
N CYS A 20 4.52 -3.82 -11.27
CA CYS A 20 4.62 -4.29 -9.91
C CYS A 20 5.07 -5.76 -9.87
N PRO A 21 5.93 -6.16 -8.93
CA PRO A 21 6.45 -7.52 -8.88
C PRO A 21 5.36 -8.53 -8.47
N GLY A 22 5.33 -9.71 -9.07
CA GLY A 22 4.51 -10.85 -8.60
C GLY A 22 3.03 -10.51 -8.38
N GLU A 23 2.55 -10.70 -7.14
CA GLU A 23 1.14 -10.48 -6.75
C GLU A 23 0.78 -9.02 -6.46
N TRP A 24 1.72 -8.09 -6.59
CA TRP A 24 1.44 -6.67 -6.39
C TRP A 24 0.57 -6.12 -7.53
N ARG A 25 -0.40 -5.28 -7.19
CA ARG A 25 -1.35 -4.62 -8.09
C ARG A 25 -0.88 -3.19 -8.34
N GLN A 26 -0.93 -2.77 -9.60
CA GLN A 26 -0.48 -1.46 -10.00
C GLN A 26 -1.59 -0.42 -9.93
N PHE A 27 -1.29 0.74 -9.35
CA PHE A 27 -2.12 1.93 -9.41
C PHE A 27 -1.25 3.16 -9.72
N GLY A 28 -1.30 3.64 -10.96
CA GLY A 28 -0.38 4.69 -11.41
C GLY A 28 1.09 4.26 -11.26
N SER A 29 1.88 5.04 -10.54
CA SER A 29 3.28 4.75 -10.21
C SER A 29 3.46 3.92 -8.93
N HIS A 30 2.37 3.49 -8.31
CA HIS A 30 2.38 2.79 -7.03
C HIS A 30 2.10 1.31 -7.18
N CYS A 31 2.70 0.53 -6.29
CA CYS A 31 2.43 -0.90 -6.16
C CYS A 31 1.77 -1.17 -4.82
N VAL A 32 0.69 -1.94 -4.90
CA VAL A 32 -0.15 -2.30 -3.76
C VAL A 32 -0.25 -3.81 -3.64
N ILE A 33 0.01 -4.36 -2.45
CA ILE A 33 -0.29 -5.77 -2.15
C ILE A 33 -1.19 -5.85 -0.94
N PHE A 34 -2.00 -6.90 -0.94
CA PHE A 34 -2.89 -7.26 0.14
C PHE A 34 -2.39 -8.55 0.81
N ASP A 35 -2.17 -8.52 2.13
CA ASP A 35 -1.81 -9.70 2.95
C ASP A 35 -3.01 -10.10 3.83
N GLU A 36 -3.44 -11.36 3.68
CA GLU A 36 -4.54 -11.97 4.41
C GLU A 36 -4.19 -12.35 5.86
N THR A 37 -2.92 -12.27 6.23
CA THR A 37 -2.44 -12.66 7.55
C THR A 37 -2.89 -11.64 8.60
N PRO A 38 -3.71 -12.04 9.60
CA PRO A 38 -4.18 -11.10 10.60
C PRO A 38 -3.04 -10.57 11.46
N ARG A 39 -2.96 -9.25 11.62
CA ARG A 39 -1.97 -8.57 12.47
C ARG A 39 -2.60 -7.38 13.20
N SER A 40 -1.99 -6.98 14.32
CA SER A 40 -2.25 -5.65 14.88
C SER A 40 -1.72 -4.58 13.93
N TRP A 41 -2.30 -3.39 13.96
CA TRP A 41 -1.90 -2.28 13.08
C TRP A 41 -0.39 -1.98 13.18
N ALA A 42 0.12 -1.87 14.41
CA ALA A 42 1.54 -1.60 14.65
C ALA A 42 2.44 -2.73 14.14
N ALA A 43 2.02 -3.99 14.28
CA ALA A 43 2.81 -5.12 13.77
C ALA A 43 2.77 -5.21 12.23
N ALA A 44 1.64 -4.85 11.62
CA ALA A 44 1.51 -4.77 10.17
C ALA A 44 2.46 -3.71 9.58
N GLU A 45 2.49 -2.51 10.15
CA GLU A 45 3.40 -1.45 9.73
C GLU A 45 4.88 -1.84 9.95
N VAL A 46 5.26 -2.13 11.20
CA VAL A 46 6.68 -2.25 11.59
C VAL A 46 7.33 -3.56 11.12
N PHE A 47 6.63 -4.69 11.25
CA PHE A 47 7.26 -6.00 10.98
C PHE A 47 7.00 -6.52 9.57
N HIS A 48 5.99 -6.01 8.87
CA HIS A 48 5.60 -6.51 7.56
C HIS A 48 5.77 -5.48 6.44
N CYS A 49 5.12 -4.32 6.53
CA CYS A 49 5.18 -3.32 5.46
C CYS A 49 6.61 -2.78 5.30
N GLN A 50 7.23 -2.35 6.41
CA GLN A 50 8.59 -1.80 6.39
C GLN A 50 9.64 -2.85 6.00
N SER A 51 9.43 -4.13 6.33
CA SER A 51 10.36 -5.21 5.92
C SER A 51 10.30 -5.50 4.42
N LEU A 52 9.22 -5.12 3.75
CA LEU A 52 9.06 -5.16 2.30
C LEU A 52 9.49 -3.85 1.62
N GLY A 53 10.04 -2.89 2.37
CA GLY A 53 10.46 -1.58 1.86
C GLY A 53 9.31 -0.60 1.61
N GLY A 54 8.12 -0.88 2.16
CA GLY A 54 6.93 -0.03 2.01
C GLY A 54 6.27 0.32 3.34
N HIS A 55 5.05 0.82 3.26
CA HIS A 55 4.25 1.23 4.41
C HIS A 55 2.82 0.72 4.26
N LEU A 56 2.05 0.68 5.36
CA LEU A 56 0.61 0.59 5.24
C LEU A 56 0.11 1.74 4.36
N ALA A 57 -0.88 1.47 3.51
CA ALA A 57 -1.22 2.41 2.45
C ALA A 57 -1.77 3.74 2.95
N SER A 58 -1.29 4.80 2.33
CA SER A 58 -1.88 6.12 2.36
C SER A 58 -2.95 6.26 1.28
N VAL A 59 -3.84 7.23 1.46
CA VAL A 59 -4.84 7.60 0.46
C VAL A 59 -4.76 9.11 0.26
N HIS A 60 -4.69 9.53 -0.99
CA HIS A 60 -4.55 10.92 -1.41
C HIS A 60 -5.60 11.36 -2.42
N SER A 61 -6.40 10.42 -2.94
CA SER A 61 -7.44 10.71 -3.90
C SER A 61 -8.64 9.78 -3.77
N TRP A 62 -9.78 10.23 -4.30
CA TRP A 62 -10.99 9.41 -4.37
C TRP A 62 -10.79 8.16 -5.24
N LEU A 63 -9.98 8.28 -6.31
CA LEU A 63 -9.66 7.14 -7.18
C LEU A 63 -8.82 6.09 -6.44
N GLU A 64 -7.85 6.48 -5.62
CA GLU A 64 -7.11 5.56 -4.75
C GLU A 64 -8.06 4.88 -3.77
N SER A 65 -8.92 5.65 -3.10
CA SER A 65 -9.89 5.09 -2.15
C SER A 65 -10.79 4.03 -2.79
N ILE A 66 -11.29 4.26 -4.00
CA ILE A 66 -12.08 3.27 -4.74
C ILE A 66 -11.23 2.07 -5.14
N PHE A 67 -10.01 2.30 -5.62
CA PHE A 67 -9.11 1.21 -6.01
C PHE A 67 -8.82 0.27 -4.83
N LEU A 68 -8.50 0.83 -3.64
CA LEU A 68 -8.27 0.04 -2.44
C LEU A 68 -9.53 -0.74 -2.00
N GLN A 69 -10.70 -0.10 -2.06
CA GLN A 69 -11.98 -0.77 -1.78
C GLN A 69 -12.27 -1.90 -2.77
N ALA A 70 -11.99 -1.70 -4.06
CA ALA A 70 -12.19 -2.74 -5.08
C ALA A 70 -11.26 -3.94 -4.87
N LEU A 71 -10.01 -3.70 -4.43
CA LEU A 71 -9.08 -4.78 -4.07
C LEU A 71 -9.54 -5.59 -2.87
N THR A 72 -10.37 -5.00 -2.01
CA THR A 72 -10.74 -5.56 -0.70
C THR A 72 -12.26 -5.75 -0.54
N ILE A 73 -13.02 -5.73 -1.64
CA ILE A 73 -14.49 -5.63 -1.63
C ILE A 73 -15.20 -6.78 -0.89
N ASP A 74 -14.65 -8.00 -0.98
CA ASP A 74 -15.19 -9.20 -0.32
C ASP A 74 -14.38 -9.60 0.92
N LEU A 75 -13.51 -8.70 1.39
CA LEU A 75 -12.58 -8.96 2.47
C LEU A 75 -13.04 -8.30 3.77
N PRO A 76 -12.70 -8.89 4.93
CA PRO A 76 -12.99 -8.28 6.22
C PRO A 76 -12.20 -6.96 6.41
N LEU A 77 -12.32 -6.34 7.59
CA LEU A 77 -11.68 -5.05 7.87
C LEU A 77 -10.21 -5.06 7.42
N THR A 78 -9.73 -3.96 6.85
CA THR A 78 -8.35 -3.89 6.36
C THR A 78 -7.69 -2.64 6.91
N TRP A 79 -6.50 -2.80 7.51
CA TRP A 79 -5.66 -1.70 7.98
C TRP A 79 -5.11 -0.91 6.81
N ILE A 80 -5.15 0.42 6.95
CA ILE A 80 -4.38 1.36 6.14
C ILE A 80 -3.51 2.22 7.07
N GLY A 81 -2.58 2.99 6.51
CA GLY A 81 -1.48 3.62 7.25
C GLY A 81 -1.86 4.84 8.08
N GLY A 82 -3.14 5.09 8.31
CA GLY A 82 -3.59 6.27 9.03
C GLY A 82 -3.56 6.05 10.53
N THR A 83 -2.94 6.97 11.26
CA THR A 83 -2.87 6.95 12.74
C THR A 83 -3.04 8.34 13.34
N ASP A 84 -3.63 8.40 14.54
CA ASP A 84 -3.76 9.60 15.35
C ASP A 84 -2.97 9.47 16.66
N GLY A 85 -1.80 10.14 16.70
CA GLY A 85 -0.97 10.33 17.89
C GLY A 85 -1.10 11.74 18.50
N GLY A 86 -2.20 12.43 18.24
CA GLY A 86 -2.44 13.85 18.55
C GLY A 86 -2.80 14.69 17.32
N HIS A 87 -2.51 14.17 16.13
CA HIS A 87 -3.06 14.59 14.85
C HIS A 87 -3.02 13.41 13.87
N TRP A 88 -3.98 13.37 12.93
CA TRP A 88 -4.01 12.35 11.87
C TRP A 88 -2.82 12.50 10.91
N SER A 89 -2.14 11.38 10.67
CA SER A 89 -0.99 11.27 9.78
C SER A 89 -0.96 9.92 9.07
N TRP A 90 -0.26 9.84 7.93
CA TRP A 90 0.03 8.59 7.25
C TRP A 90 1.43 8.08 7.66
N THR A 91 1.59 6.76 7.81
CA THR A 91 2.87 6.14 8.23
C THR A 91 3.99 6.28 7.20
N ASP A 92 3.66 6.49 5.93
CA ASP A 92 4.62 6.75 4.85
C ASP A 92 5.19 8.18 4.87
N GLY A 93 4.77 9.01 5.82
CA GLY A 93 5.21 10.41 5.97
C GLY A 93 4.57 11.39 4.99
N SER A 94 3.64 10.93 4.15
CA SER A 94 2.91 11.78 3.22
C SER A 94 1.90 12.70 3.95
N GLY A 95 1.46 13.75 3.26
CA GLY A 95 0.49 14.69 3.82
C GLY A 95 -0.89 14.04 4.03
N PHE A 96 -1.51 14.25 5.19
CA PHE A 96 -2.87 13.79 5.49
C PHE A 96 -3.95 14.68 4.84
N ASN A 97 -4.03 14.62 3.50
CA ASN A 97 -4.83 15.49 2.64
C ASN A 97 -6.17 14.88 2.18
N TYR A 98 -6.38 13.57 2.35
CA TYR A 98 -7.63 12.90 2.00
C TYR A 98 -8.42 12.53 3.25
N ARG A 99 -9.70 12.91 3.30
CA ARG A 99 -10.58 12.70 4.46
C ARG A 99 -11.98 12.35 3.98
N GLN A 100 -12.23 11.06 3.75
CA GLN A 100 -13.57 10.55 3.46
C GLN A 100 -13.98 9.57 4.57
N TRP A 101 -14.29 10.13 5.73
CA TRP A 101 -14.75 9.35 6.87
C TRP A 101 -16.16 8.80 6.63
N ALA A 102 -16.44 7.63 7.18
CA ALA A 102 -17.82 7.17 7.33
C ALA A 102 -18.60 8.13 8.23
N GLU A 103 -19.92 8.17 8.08
CA GLU A 103 -20.77 9.02 8.91
C GLU A 103 -20.54 8.73 10.42
N GLY A 104 -20.25 9.78 11.19
CA GLY A 104 -19.93 9.66 12.61
C GLY A 104 -18.46 9.36 12.94
N MET A 105 -17.58 9.26 11.93
CA MET A 105 -16.13 9.09 12.10
C MET A 105 -15.34 10.38 11.83
N PRO A 106 -14.15 10.55 12.44
CA PRO A 106 -13.54 9.68 13.45
C PRO A 106 -14.27 9.80 14.79
N ASN A 107 -14.62 8.67 15.41
CA ASN A 107 -15.15 8.65 16.76
C ASN A 107 -13.98 8.55 17.74
N ASN A 108 -13.52 9.68 18.27
CA ASN A 108 -12.44 9.72 19.28
C ASN A 108 -12.86 9.14 20.65
N SER A 109 -13.81 8.19 20.67
CA SER A 109 -14.34 7.51 21.86
C SER A 109 -13.34 6.58 22.55
N ILE A 110 -12.18 6.33 21.94
CA ILE A 110 -11.09 5.55 22.54
C ILE A 110 -9.85 6.45 22.62
N ALA A 111 -9.51 6.88 23.83
CA ALA A 111 -8.29 7.63 24.07
C ALA A 111 -7.07 6.71 23.90
N GLY A 112 -6.19 7.04 22.95
CA GLY A 112 -4.85 6.44 22.89
C GLY A 112 -4.28 6.29 21.49
N GLU A 113 -4.96 5.54 20.61
CA GLU A 113 -4.42 5.19 19.29
C GLU A 113 -5.59 4.93 18.32
N SER A 114 -5.96 5.94 17.51
CA SER A 114 -6.97 5.73 16.45
C SER A 114 -6.27 5.35 15.16
N CYS A 115 -6.43 4.09 14.73
CA CYS A 115 -5.89 3.59 13.46
C CYS A 115 -7.02 3.52 12.41
N ILE A 116 -6.72 3.78 11.12
CA ILE A 116 -7.75 3.75 10.07
C ILE A 116 -7.96 2.35 9.51
N GLN A 117 -9.22 1.98 9.34
CA GLN A 117 -9.67 0.76 8.67
C GLN A 117 -10.55 1.11 7.46
N ILE A 118 -10.52 0.25 6.44
CA ILE A 118 -11.49 0.21 5.34
C ILE A 118 -12.37 -1.05 5.44
N ASN A 119 -13.52 -1.04 4.75
CA ASN A 119 -14.54 -2.10 4.69
C ASN A 119 -15.27 -2.39 6.02
N PHE A 120 -16.21 -1.51 6.38
CA PHE A 120 -17.09 -1.69 7.53
C PHE A 120 -17.94 -2.97 7.38
N GLY A 121 -17.67 -4.02 8.20
CA GLY A 121 -18.50 -5.23 8.23
C GLY A 121 -17.81 -6.55 8.60
N GLY A 122 -16.48 -6.60 8.77
CA GLY A 122 -15.73 -7.84 9.04
C GLY A 122 -15.13 -7.98 10.45
N THR A 123 -14.73 -9.21 10.82
CA THR A 123 -14.16 -9.57 12.14
C THR A 123 -12.63 -9.74 12.13
N VAL A 124 -12.00 -9.76 10.96
CA VAL A 124 -10.55 -10.00 10.77
C VAL A 124 -9.91 -8.77 10.16
N ILE A 125 -8.66 -8.46 10.53
CA ILE A 125 -7.98 -7.25 10.06
C ILE A 125 -6.77 -7.57 9.19
N LEU A 126 -6.80 -7.08 7.95
CA LEU A 126 -5.88 -7.43 6.86
C LEU A 126 -5.00 -6.24 6.51
N ILE A 127 -4.01 -6.41 5.63
CA ILE A 127 -2.94 -5.41 5.45
C ILE A 127 -2.86 -4.97 4.00
N LEU A 128 -2.88 -3.66 3.77
CA LEU A 128 -2.66 -3.09 2.45
C LEU A 128 -1.34 -2.30 2.45
N ILE A 129 -0.38 -2.75 1.65
CA ILE A 129 0.98 -2.20 1.61
C ILE A 129 1.12 -1.34 0.38
N HIS A 130 1.76 -0.18 0.52
CA HIS A 130 2.03 0.77 -0.54
C HIS A 130 3.54 0.98 -0.69
N LEU A 131 4.05 0.75 -1.90
CA LEU A 131 5.40 1.15 -2.30
C LEU A 131 5.30 2.41 -3.15
N SER A 132 5.88 3.51 -2.65
CA SER A 132 5.79 4.82 -3.28
C SER A 132 6.83 5.09 -4.37
N ASN A 133 7.82 4.22 -4.58
CA ASN A 133 8.78 4.38 -5.68
C ASN A 133 9.26 3.02 -6.20
N LEU A 134 9.06 2.78 -7.50
CA LEU A 134 9.78 1.77 -8.26
C LEU A 134 11.23 2.25 -8.41
N ASN A 135 12.04 2.14 -7.36
CA ASN A 135 13.48 2.36 -7.51
C ASN A 135 14.06 1.15 -8.26
N CYS A 136 14.36 1.35 -9.55
CA CYS A 136 15.28 0.49 -10.26
C CYS A 136 16.63 0.52 -9.53
N GLU A 137 16.90 -0.44 -8.66
CA GLU A 137 18.29 -0.70 -8.35
C GLU A 137 18.90 -1.42 -9.55
N PHE A 138 19.85 -0.74 -10.19
CA PHE A 138 20.71 -1.30 -11.22
C PHE A 138 21.38 -2.55 -10.64
N ILE A 139 21.11 -3.71 -11.22
CA ILE A 139 21.98 -4.88 -11.02
C ILE A 139 23.14 -4.69 -12.00
N GLU A 140 24.31 -4.30 -11.49
CA GLU A 140 25.59 -4.36 -12.22
C GLU A 140 25.99 -5.81 -12.54
#